data_AF-A0A7Z9M199-F1
#
_entry.id   AF-A0A7Z9M199-F1
#
_cell.length_a   1.000
_cell.length_b   1.000
_cell.length_c   1.000
_cell.angle_alpha   90.00
_cell.angle_beta   90.00
_cell.angle_gamma   90.00
#
_symmetry.space_group_name_H-M   'P 1'
#
loop_
_entity.id
_entity.type
_entity.pdbx_description
1 polymer ?
#
loop_
_entity_poly.entity_id
_entity_poly.type
_entity_poly.pdbx_seq_one_letter_code
_entity_poly.pdbx_strand_id
1 'polypeptide(L)' 'MQHDQTIAALVSMFFGAKLKGLCEQAGYQYKGAIGVAGLLSRIEEFNPAVVLIDLAKEDID' A
#
# COMPACT_ATOMS: atom_id res chain seq x y z
N MET A 1 6.56 -13.58 17.33
CA MET A 1 5.59 -13.26 16.25
C MET A 1 6.10 -12.00 15.57
N GLN A 2 6.77 -12.17 14.44
CA GLN A 2 7.30 -11.06 13.65
C GLN A 2 6.09 -10.35 13.05
N HIS A 3 5.78 -9.14 13.54
CA HIS A 3 4.62 -8.40 13.04
C HIS A 3 4.85 -8.17 11.54
N ASP A 4 3.85 -8.51 10.72
CA ASP A 4 3.90 -8.36 9.27
C ASP A 4 4.22 -6.90 8.94
N GLN A 5 5.46 -6.62 8.56
CA GLN A 5 5.95 -5.29 8.20
C GLN A 5 5.44 -4.91 6.81
N THR A 6 4.16 -5.12 6.53
CA THR A 6 3.55 -4.86 5.23
C THR A 6 2.80 -3.54 5.27
N ILE A 7 3.00 -2.74 4.23
CA ILE A 7 2.25 -1.52 3.96
C ILE A 7 1.45 -1.75 2.68
N ALA A 8 0.13 -1.65 2.77
CA ALA A 8 -0.75 -1.62 1.60
C ALA A 8 -1.04 -0.17 1.21
N ALA A 9 -0.99 0.14 -0.09
CA ALA A 9 -1.13 1.52 -0.55
C ALA A 9 -2.00 1.64 -1.80
N LEU A 10 -3.00 2.51 -1.75
CA LEU A 10 -3.77 2.98 -2.89
C LEU A 10 -3.36 4.43 -3.18
N VAL A 11 -2.44 4.58 -4.12
CA VAL A 11 -1.81 5.87 -4.45
C VAL A 11 -1.61 6.02 -5.96
N SER A 12 -1.28 7.23 -6.43
CA SER A 12 -0.86 7.44 -7.82
C SER A 12 0.39 6.61 -8.17
N MET A 13 0.52 6.19 -9.42
CA MET A 13 1.63 5.32 -9.85
C MET A 13 3.01 5.96 -9.60
N PHE A 14 3.13 7.25 -9.88
CA PHE A 14 4.37 8.00 -9.68
C PHE A 14 4.76 8.09 -8.21
N PHE A 15 3.81 8.45 -7.33
CA PHE A 15 4.07 8.49 -5.89
C PHE A 15 4.37 7.11 -5.32
N GLY A 16 3.61 6.09 -5.76
CA GLY A 16 3.77 4.71 -5.32
C GLY A 16 5.16 4.13 -5.60
N ALA A 17 5.78 4.47 -6.74
CA ALA A 17 7.14 4.03 -7.06
C ALA A 17 8.17 4.59 -6.07
N LYS A 18 8.06 5.87 -5.71
CA LYS A 18 8.94 6.51 -4.71
C LYS A 18 8.67 5.94 -3.31
N LEU A 19 7.41 5.80 -2.94
CA LEU A 19 6.98 5.29 -1.64
C LEU A 19 7.48 3.85 -1.41
N LYS A 20 7.38 2.99 -2.44
CA LYS A 20 7.92 1.63 -2.42
C LYS A 20 9.38 1.59 -1.98
N GLY A 21 10.23 2.40 -2.61
CA GLY A 21 11.66 2.44 -2.29
C GLY A 21 11.93 2.86 -0.85
N LEU A 22 11.19 3.84 -0.33
CA LEU A 22 11.31 4.28 1.07
C LEU A 22 10.86 3.21 2.06
N CYS A 23 9.74 2.52 1.77
CA CYS A 23 9.25 1.42 2.59
C CYS A 23 10.28 0.28 2.66
N GLU A 24 10.81 -0.14 1.51
CA GLU A 24 11.79 -1.24 1.43
C GLU A 24 13.11 -0.89 2.14
N GLN A 25 13.59 0.35 2.02
CA GLN A 25 14.76 0.85 2.77
C GLN A 25 14.54 0.83 4.29
N ALA A 26 13.30 1.05 4.73
CA ALA A 26 12.92 1.00 6.14
C ALA A 26 12.59 -0.43 6.62
N GLY A 27 12.75 -1.46 5.78
CA GLY A 27 12.50 -2.87 6.12
C GLY A 27 11.05 -3.32 5.93
N TYR A 28 10.18 -2.48 5.38
CA TYR A 28 8.79 -2.83 5.12
C TYR A 28 8.59 -3.45 3.73
N GLN A 29 7.67 -4.40 3.63
CA GLN A 29 7.14 -4.86 2.36
C GLN A 29 6.07 -3.90 1.85
N TYR A 30 6.20 -3.45 0.61
CA TYR A 30 5.24 -2.55 -0.03
C TYR A 30 4.28 -3.33 -0.95
N LYS A 31 2.97 -3.14 -0.77
CA LYS A 31 1.91 -3.72 -1.60
C LYS A 31 1.05 -2.62 -2.21
N GLY A 32 1.42 -2.20 -3.42
CA GLY A 32 0.60 -1.28 -4.20
C GLY A 32 -0.68 -1.93 -4.71
N ALA A 33 -1.77 -1.15 -4.70
CA ALA A 33 -3.08 -1.55 -5.20
C ALA A 33 -3.55 -0.61 -6.32
N ILE A 34 -4.37 -1.16 -7.21
CA ILE A 34 -5.11 -0.43 -8.25
C ILE A 34 -6.59 -0.49 -7.88
N GLY A 35 -7.21 0.67 -7.68
CA GLY A 35 -8.59 0.80 -7.23
C GLY A 35 -8.85 0.29 -5.80
N VAL A 36 -10.06 0.57 -5.30
CA VAL A 36 -10.50 0.17 -3.94
C VAL A 36 -10.57 -1.35 -3.78
N ALA A 37 -11.11 -2.06 -4.78
CA ALA A 37 -11.21 -3.52 -4.74
C ALA A 37 -9.82 -4.20 -4.65
N GLY A 38 -8.84 -3.67 -5.40
CA GLY A 38 -7.46 -4.14 -5.32
C GLY A 38 -6.86 -3.91 -3.93
N LEU A 39 -7.18 -2.77 -3.30
CA LEU A 39 -6.68 -2.45 -1.96
C LEU A 39 -7.26 -3.42 -0.91
N LEU A 40 -8.57 -3.68 -0.96
CA LEU A 40 -9.24 -4.61 -0.05
C LEU A 40 -8.62 -6.02 -0.16
N SER A 41 -8.40 -6.51 -1.38
CA SER A 41 -7.72 -7.79 -1.60
C SER A 41 -6.32 -7.84 -0.96
N ARG A 42 -5.53 -6.76 -1.03
CA ARG A 42 -4.22 -6.68 -0.37
C ARG A 42 -4.32 -6.67 1.15
N ILE A 43 -5.34 -6.02 1.71
CA ILE A 43 -5.57 -5.97 3.16
C ILE A 43 -5.89 -7.38 3.68
N GLU A 44 -6.78 -8.10 3.00
CA GLU A 44 -7.16 -9.46 3.35
C GLU A 44 -6.00 -10.46 3.19
N GLU A 45 -5.23 -10.35 2.10
CA GLU A 45 -4.14 -11.28 1.78
C GLU A 45 -2.93 -11.12 2.72
N PHE A 46 -2.59 -9.88 3.08
CA PHE A 46 -1.31 -9.58 3.76
C PHE A 46 -1.44 -9.01 5.17
N ASN A 47 -2.67 -8.79 5.67
CA ASN A 47 -2.95 -8.22 6.99
C ASN A 47 -1.98 -7.08 7.36
N PRO A 48 -1.91 -6.00 6.55
CA PRO A 48 -0.86 -5.00 6.64
C PRO A 48 -0.95 -4.21 7.95
N ALA A 49 0.21 -3.82 8.49
CA ALA A 49 0.29 -2.97 9.68
C ALA A 49 -0.20 -1.53 9.41
N VAL A 50 -0.09 -1.07 8.16
CA VAL A 50 -0.49 0.28 7.74
C VAL A 50 -1.16 0.22 6.37
N VAL A 51 -2.23 1.00 6.22
CA VAL A 51 -2.90 1.24 4.94
C VAL A 51 -2.75 2.72 4.59
N LEU A 52 -2.20 3.02 3.41
CA LEU A 52 -2.02 4.39 2.91
C LEU A 52 -2.98 4.64 1.74
N ILE A 53 -3.75 5.73 1.84
CA ILE A 53 -4.77 6.09 0.87
C ILE A 53 -4.53 7.53 0.42
N ASP A 54 -4.29 7.73 -0.86
CA ASP A 54 -4.16 9.04 -1.49
C ASP A 54 -5.55 9.55 -1.91
N LEU A 55 -6.16 10.38 -1.07
CA LEU A 55 -7.51 10.93 -1.30
C LEU A 55 -7.63 11.82 -2.54
N ALA A 56 -6.52 12.29 -3.11
CA ALA A 56 -6.53 13.07 -4.33
C ALA A 56 -6.61 12.19 -5.60
N LYS A 57 -6.62 10.86 -5.44
CA LYS A 57 -6.73 9.93 -6.55
C LYS A 57 -8.18 9.87 -7.03
N GLU A 58 -8.36 10.06 -8.34
CA GLU A 58 -9.66 10.07 -9.02
C GLU A 58 -10.43 8.75 -8.91
N ASP A 59 -9.77 7.64 -8.54
CA ASP A 59 -10.36 6.29 -8.49
C ASP A 59 -10.84 5.88 -7.07
N ILE A 60 -11.04 6.83 -6.16
CA ILE A 60 -11.58 6.60 -4.81
C ILE A 60 -13.02 7.14 -4.78
N ASP A 61 -13.88 6.52 -5.58
CA ASP A 61 -15.33 6.71 -5.55
C ASP A 61 -16.00 5.68 -4.64
#